data_AF-A0A3D2T0K4-F1
#
_entry.id   AF-A0A3D2T0K4-F1
#
_cell.length_a   1.000
_cell.length_b   1.000
_cell.length_c   1.000
_cell.angle_alpha   90.00
_cell.angle_beta   90.00
_cell.angle_gamma   90.00
#
_symmetry.space_group_name_H-M   'P 1'
#
loop_
_entity.id
_entity.type
_entity.pdbx_description
1 polymer ?
#
loop_
_entity_poly.entity_id
_entity_poly.type
_entity_poly.pdbx_seq_one_letter_code
_entity_poly.pdbx_strand_id
1 'polypeptide(L)'
;MSEEERRQELLDHESSRGMIGGEVYRSDDAGITWEKVSPDGQSIGGGPAYYYGQIIIDPNDADVVHVLSARSWGTSNGGETWETQPLGFGGDDHALWVDSDNSNHMILGYDHGLGITYDGGENWYHPDFQSLAQFYAVGIDMSQPYRVAGGLQDNGSHMAYSTNPSGGPIYFEMWDRVGGGDG
;
A
#
# COMPACT_ATOMS: atom_id res chain seq x y z
N MET A 1 34.26 14.15 -7.30
CA MET A 1 33.45 15.36 -7.54
C MET A 1 33.98 16.45 -6.66
N SER A 2 34.25 17.60 -7.25
CA SER A 2 34.67 18.84 -6.61
C SER A 2 33.50 19.54 -5.91
N GLU A 3 33.77 20.51 -5.04
CA GLU A 3 32.73 21.32 -4.38
C GLU A 3 31.92 22.16 -5.38
N GLU A 4 32.55 22.65 -6.46
CA GLU A 4 31.90 23.41 -7.53
C GLU A 4 30.84 22.56 -8.24
N GLU A 5 31.21 21.33 -8.61
CA GLU A 5 30.28 20.36 -9.22
C GLU A 5 29.14 20.01 -8.27
N ARG A 6 29.43 19.80 -6.96
CA ARG A 6 28.39 19.53 -5.96
C ARG A 6 27.43 20.71 -5.78
N ARG A 7 27.95 21.94 -5.82
CA ARG A 7 27.14 23.16 -5.73
C ARG A 7 26.21 23.29 -6.94
N GLN A 8 26.69 22.94 -8.14
CA GLN A 8 25.87 22.97 -9.35
C GLN A 8 24.73 21.96 -9.28
N GLU A 9 24.99 20.71 -8.86
CA GLU A 9 23.93 19.71 -8.63
C GLU A 9 22.82 20.19 -7.69
N LEU A 10 23.19 20.87 -6.59
CA LEU A 10 22.23 21.39 -5.61
C LEU A 10 21.37 22.51 -6.18
N LEU A 11 21.93 23.34 -7.08
CA LEU A 11 21.19 24.42 -7.75
C LEU A 11 20.25 23.87 -8.82
N ASP A 12 20.67 22.81 -9.51
CA ASP A 12 19.88 22.20 -10.58
C ASP A 12 18.86 21.18 -10.06
N HIS A 13 18.94 20.83 -8.77
CA HIS A 13 18.15 19.76 -8.15
C HIS A 13 18.31 18.40 -8.83
N GLU A 14 19.44 18.18 -9.50
CA GLU A 14 19.77 16.95 -10.24
C GLU A 14 21.12 16.41 -9.78
N SER A 15 21.14 15.13 -9.38
CA SER A 15 22.39 14.45 -9.03
C SER A 15 23.07 13.85 -10.27
N SER A 16 24.35 14.14 -10.46
CA SER A 16 25.19 13.55 -11.52
C SER A 16 25.41 12.05 -11.39
N ARG A 17 25.10 11.48 -10.22
CA ARG A 17 25.27 10.04 -9.93
C ARG A 17 24.00 9.22 -10.17
N GLY A 18 22.88 9.87 -10.49
CA GLY A 18 21.57 9.23 -10.53
C GLY A 18 21.07 8.81 -9.14
N MET A 19 19.82 8.37 -9.07
CA MET A 19 19.23 7.80 -7.87
C MET A 19 19.45 6.29 -7.89
N ILE A 20 20.06 5.75 -6.83
CA ILE A 20 20.32 4.30 -6.70
C ILE A 20 19.02 3.50 -6.51
N GLY A 21 17.95 4.16 -5.99
CA GLY A 21 16.67 3.53 -5.70
C GLY A 21 16.67 2.78 -4.37
N GLY A 22 15.69 1.92 -4.15
CA GLY A 22 15.61 1.03 -2.99
C GLY A 22 16.44 -0.22 -3.21
N GLU A 23 17.50 -0.39 -2.42
CA GLU A 23 18.31 -1.60 -2.36
C GLU A 23 17.98 -2.38 -1.08
N VAL A 24 18.00 -3.71 -1.16
CA VAL A 24 17.78 -4.60 -0.02
C VAL A 24 19.09 -5.28 0.34
N TYR A 25 19.43 -5.23 1.63
CA TYR A 25 20.61 -5.87 2.20
C TYR A 25 20.17 -6.90 3.24
N ARG A 26 20.87 -8.02 3.30
CA ARG A 26 20.64 -9.13 4.24
C ARG A 26 21.89 -9.39 5.06
N SER A 27 21.70 -9.87 6.29
CA SER A 27 22.75 -10.39 7.14
C SER A 27 22.30 -11.71 7.74
N ASP A 28 23.15 -12.73 7.63
CA ASP A 28 22.93 -14.05 8.24
C ASP A 28 23.78 -14.27 9.51
N ASP A 29 24.51 -13.25 9.95
CA ASP A 29 25.45 -13.32 11.07
C ASP A 29 25.16 -12.27 12.16
N ALA A 30 23.88 -12.01 12.40
CA ALA A 30 23.38 -11.06 13.39
C ALA A 30 23.86 -9.61 13.18
N GLY A 31 24.05 -9.22 11.91
CA GLY A 31 24.38 -7.86 11.50
C GLY A 31 25.88 -7.55 11.48
N ILE A 32 26.75 -8.56 11.61
CA ILE A 32 28.21 -8.37 11.55
C ILE A 32 28.64 -8.07 10.12
N THR A 33 28.12 -8.82 9.15
CA THR A 33 28.30 -8.59 7.72
C THR A 33 26.96 -8.46 7.02
N TRP A 34 26.95 -7.66 5.96
CA TRP A 34 25.76 -7.39 5.15
C TRP A 34 26.12 -7.58 3.68
N GLU A 35 25.22 -8.24 2.96
CA GLU A 35 25.31 -8.40 1.53
C GLU A 35 24.07 -7.80 0.86
N LYS A 36 24.29 -7.19 -0.31
CA LYS A 36 23.20 -6.69 -1.14
C LYS A 36 22.55 -7.89 -1.83
N VAL A 37 21.24 -8.06 -1.63
CA VAL A 37 20.47 -9.14 -2.26
C VAL A 37 19.60 -8.63 -3.41
N SER A 38 19.17 -7.37 -3.39
CA SER A 38 18.46 -6.78 -4.54
C SER A 38 19.37 -6.70 -5.78
N PRO A 39 18.88 -7.03 -6.99
CA PRO A 39 19.64 -6.87 -8.23
C PRO A 39 20.07 -5.42 -8.54
N ASP A 40 21.18 -5.26 -9.26
CA ASP A 40 21.66 -3.94 -9.70
C ASP A 40 20.64 -3.24 -10.60
N GLY A 41 20.36 -1.96 -10.31
CA GLY A 41 19.43 -1.13 -11.08
C GLY A 41 17.94 -1.44 -10.85
N GLN A 42 17.60 -2.43 -10.03
CA GLN A 42 16.22 -2.74 -9.67
C GLN A 42 15.86 -2.11 -8.32
N SER A 43 15.04 -1.06 -8.35
CA SER A 43 14.57 -0.38 -7.13
C SER A 43 13.43 -1.15 -6.47
N ILE A 44 13.72 -1.82 -5.36
CA ILE A 44 12.75 -2.55 -4.53
C ILE A 44 12.03 -1.60 -3.58
N GLY A 45 10.74 -1.80 -3.33
CA GLY A 45 9.95 -1.01 -2.38
C GLY A 45 9.38 0.30 -2.93
N GLY A 46 9.70 0.68 -4.17
CA GLY A 46 9.07 1.80 -4.86
C GLY A 46 9.29 3.16 -4.18
N GLY A 47 8.30 4.05 -4.25
CA GLY A 47 8.37 5.37 -3.62
C GLY A 47 6.98 5.95 -3.33
N PRO A 48 6.89 6.94 -2.43
CA PRO A 48 8.01 7.56 -1.72
C PRO A 48 8.48 6.73 -0.50
N ALA A 49 9.79 6.64 -0.31
CA ALA A 49 10.40 5.81 0.74
C ALA A 49 10.12 6.25 2.19
N TYR A 50 9.53 7.43 2.41
CA TYR A 50 9.05 7.83 3.73
C TYR A 50 7.68 7.22 4.07
N TYR A 51 6.98 6.69 3.07
CA TYR A 51 5.61 6.16 3.17
C TYR A 51 5.58 4.64 2.98
N TYR A 52 6.46 4.09 2.15
CA TYR A 52 6.62 2.67 1.88
C TYR A 52 7.99 2.12 2.28
N GLY A 53 8.21 0.82 2.05
CA GLY A 53 9.50 0.16 2.22
C GLY A 53 9.59 -0.74 3.45
N GLN A 54 8.46 -1.06 4.08
CA GLN A 54 8.44 -2.02 5.19
C GLN A 54 8.77 -3.42 4.67
N ILE A 55 9.84 -4.01 5.21
CA ILE A 55 10.28 -5.38 4.91
C ILE A 55 9.68 -6.33 5.95
N ILE A 56 8.94 -7.32 5.46
CA ILE A 56 8.33 -8.39 6.25
C ILE A 56 8.94 -9.72 5.82
N ILE A 57 9.41 -10.49 6.78
CA ILE A 57 10.00 -11.82 6.56
C ILE A 57 8.98 -12.86 7.04
N ASP A 58 8.78 -13.92 6.29
CA ASP A 58 7.96 -15.04 6.73
C ASP A 58 8.60 -15.70 7.97
N PRO A 59 7.84 -15.89 9.07
CA PRO A 59 8.35 -16.50 10.29
C PRO A 59 8.79 -17.97 10.14
N ASN A 60 8.34 -18.68 9.10
CA ASN A 60 8.64 -20.08 8.85
C ASN A 60 9.68 -20.30 7.75
N ASP A 61 9.99 -19.27 6.96
CA ASP A 61 11.00 -19.33 5.90
C ASP A 61 11.67 -17.97 5.70
N ALA A 62 12.94 -17.85 6.14
CA ALA A 62 13.69 -16.60 6.05
C ALA A 62 14.00 -16.17 4.60
N ASP A 63 13.84 -17.06 3.63
CA ASP A 63 14.03 -16.76 2.21
C ASP A 63 12.78 -16.16 1.55
N VAL A 64 11.63 -16.18 2.24
CA VAL A 64 10.39 -15.54 1.82
C VAL A 64 10.28 -14.15 2.45
N VAL A 65 10.37 -13.12 1.62
CA VAL A 65 10.38 -11.71 2.05
C VAL A 65 9.41 -10.90 1.20
N HIS A 66 8.64 -10.03 1.85
CA HIS A 66 7.75 -9.06 1.22
C HIS A 66 8.23 -7.64 1.54
N VAL A 67 8.29 -6.76 0.54
CA VAL A 67 8.53 -5.33 0.72
C VAL A 67 7.28 -4.56 0.32
N LEU A 68 6.61 -3.98 1.31
CA LEU A 68 5.32 -3.32 1.13
C LEU A 68 5.48 -1.96 0.46
N SER A 69 4.64 -1.71 -0.55
CA SER A 69 4.67 -0.49 -1.38
C SER A 69 3.35 -0.28 -2.14
N ALA A 70 3.19 0.85 -2.82
CA ALA A 70 2.17 1.07 -3.84
C ALA A 70 2.05 -0.13 -4.79
N ARG A 71 3.20 -0.66 -5.19
CA ARG A 71 3.33 -1.98 -5.83
C ARG A 71 4.31 -2.81 -5.01
N SER A 72 3.79 -3.65 -4.13
CA SER A 72 4.61 -4.52 -3.28
C SER A 72 5.56 -5.39 -4.08
N TRP A 73 6.66 -5.76 -3.44
CA TRP A 73 7.67 -6.65 -3.99
C TRP A 73 7.82 -7.88 -3.11
N GLY A 74 8.33 -8.97 -3.67
CA GLY A 74 8.76 -10.08 -2.84
C GLY A 74 9.72 -11.02 -3.52
N THR A 75 10.27 -11.91 -2.70
CA THR A 75 11.21 -12.96 -3.08
C THR A 75 10.87 -14.21 -2.26
N SER A 76 11.15 -15.38 -2.83
CA SER A 76 11.03 -16.69 -2.18
C SER A 76 12.33 -17.48 -2.22
N ASN A 77 13.44 -16.79 -2.51
CA ASN A 77 14.78 -17.35 -2.62
C ASN A 77 15.84 -16.42 -2.02
N GLY A 78 15.51 -15.80 -0.88
CA GLY A 78 16.48 -15.02 -0.10
C GLY A 78 16.94 -13.73 -0.76
N GLY A 79 16.24 -13.29 -1.81
CA GLY A 79 16.53 -12.09 -2.59
C GLY A 79 17.26 -12.32 -3.91
N GLU A 80 17.56 -13.55 -4.31
CA GLU A 80 18.17 -13.82 -5.62
C GLU A 80 17.31 -13.31 -6.79
N THR A 81 15.98 -13.44 -6.67
CA THR A 81 15.02 -12.89 -7.63
C THR A 81 13.87 -12.19 -6.92
N TRP A 82 13.38 -11.10 -7.51
CA TRP A 82 12.30 -10.29 -6.98
C TRP A 82 11.14 -10.15 -7.97
N GLU A 83 9.92 -10.30 -7.47
CA GLU A 83 8.68 -10.18 -8.22
C GLU A 83 7.84 -9.01 -7.71
N THR A 84 7.06 -8.39 -8.59
CA THR A 84 6.10 -7.36 -8.21
C THR A 84 4.72 -7.97 -7.96
N GLN A 85 4.05 -7.52 -6.90
CA GLN A 85 2.75 -8.01 -6.43
C GLN A 85 2.74 -9.53 -6.19
N PRO A 86 3.68 -10.07 -5.38
CA PRO A 86 3.80 -11.52 -5.16
C PRO A 86 2.54 -12.15 -4.54
N LEU A 87 1.74 -11.36 -3.81
CA LEU A 87 0.51 -11.81 -3.15
C LEU A 87 -0.73 -11.83 -4.05
N GLY A 88 -0.65 -11.27 -5.27
CA GLY A 88 -1.77 -11.23 -6.22
C GLY A 88 -2.99 -10.41 -5.78
N PHE A 89 -2.93 -9.73 -4.63
CA PHE A 89 -4.00 -8.96 -4.00
C PHE A 89 -3.42 -7.69 -3.35
N GLY A 90 -4.28 -6.72 -3.04
CA GLY A 90 -3.88 -5.44 -2.44
C GLY A 90 -3.51 -4.38 -3.47
N GLY A 91 -2.60 -3.49 -3.08
CA GLY A 91 -2.24 -2.27 -3.80
C GLY A 91 -2.24 -1.10 -2.82
N ASP A 92 -1.15 -0.35 -2.77
CA ASP A 92 -0.92 0.58 -1.66
C ASP A 92 -0.86 -0.15 -0.30
N ASP A 93 0.07 -1.11 -0.21
CA ASP A 93 0.16 -2.01 0.94
C ASP A 93 0.95 -1.38 2.09
N HIS A 94 0.40 -1.48 3.30
CA HIS A 94 0.92 -0.78 4.49
C HIS A 94 1.23 -1.69 5.67
N ALA A 95 0.61 -2.86 5.74
CA ALA A 95 0.86 -3.83 6.79
C ALA A 95 0.67 -5.24 6.25
N LEU A 96 1.53 -6.16 6.68
CA LEU A 96 1.35 -7.58 6.43
C LEU A 96 1.68 -8.32 7.72
N TRP A 97 0.75 -9.15 8.15
CA TRP A 97 0.96 -10.12 9.21
C TRP A 97 0.93 -11.52 8.60
N VAL A 98 1.93 -12.33 8.95
CA VAL A 98 2.05 -13.73 8.57
C VAL A 98 1.98 -14.56 9.84
N ASP A 99 1.11 -15.56 9.85
CA ASP A 99 0.93 -16.45 11.00
C ASP A 99 2.19 -17.30 11.21
N SER A 100 2.75 -17.22 12.42
CA SER A 100 3.96 -17.97 12.78
C SER A 100 3.76 -19.47 12.83
N ASP A 101 2.53 -19.96 12.95
CA ASP A 101 2.25 -21.40 12.93
C ASP A 101 1.85 -21.89 11.51
N ASN A 102 1.57 -20.97 10.57
CA ASN A 102 1.12 -21.31 9.22
C ASN A 102 1.26 -20.14 8.23
N SER A 103 2.32 -20.14 7.41
CA SER A 103 2.56 -19.11 6.38
C SER A 103 1.42 -18.89 5.38
N ASN A 104 0.51 -19.85 5.21
CA ASN A 104 -0.64 -19.68 4.33
C ASN A 104 -1.72 -18.76 4.91
N HIS A 105 -1.68 -18.49 6.22
CA HIS A 105 -2.60 -17.59 6.89
C HIS A 105 -1.95 -16.21 7.04
N MET A 106 -2.48 -15.23 6.29
CA MET A 106 -1.95 -13.88 6.28
C MET A 106 -3.08 -12.85 6.37
N ILE A 107 -2.76 -11.69 6.93
CA ILE A 107 -3.61 -10.50 6.92
C ILE A 107 -2.82 -9.35 6.30
N LEU A 108 -3.33 -8.82 5.19
CA LEU A 108 -2.76 -7.68 4.47
C LEU A 108 -3.62 -6.44 4.73
N GLY A 109 -3.03 -5.36 5.21
CA GLY A 109 -3.64 -4.03 5.30
C GLY A 109 -3.16 -3.15 4.15
N TYR A 110 -4.09 -2.53 3.43
CA TYR A 110 -3.86 -1.71 2.25
C TYR A 110 -4.92 -0.60 2.16
N ASP A 111 -4.81 0.35 1.23
CA ASP A 111 -5.66 1.56 1.24
C ASP A 111 -7.17 1.29 1.16
N HIS A 112 -7.62 0.15 0.60
CA HIS A 112 -9.04 -0.21 0.58
C HIS A 112 -9.48 -1.07 1.78
N GLY A 113 -8.68 -1.15 2.85
CA GLY A 113 -8.98 -1.87 4.08
C GLY A 113 -8.03 -3.03 4.35
N LEU A 114 -8.56 -4.26 4.38
CA LEU A 114 -7.73 -5.43 4.64
C LEU A 114 -8.19 -6.67 3.87
N GLY A 115 -7.25 -7.55 3.57
CA GLY A 115 -7.49 -8.89 3.03
C GLY A 115 -7.02 -9.94 4.03
N ILE A 116 -7.73 -11.07 4.08
CA ILE A 116 -7.37 -12.26 4.85
C ILE A 116 -7.28 -13.44 3.89
N THR A 117 -6.15 -14.16 3.90
CA THR A 117 -5.99 -15.41 3.16
C THR A 117 -5.70 -16.55 4.12
N TYR A 118 -6.11 -17.76 3.76
CA TYR A 118 -5.79 -19.01 4.47
C TYR A 118 -5.07 -20.03 3.57
N ASP A 119 -4.75 -19.63 2.33
CA ASP A 119 -4.19 -20.46 1.26
C ASP A 119 -2.98 -19.79 0.58
N GLY A 120 -2.22 -18.99 1.32
CA GLY A 120 -0.95 -18.44 0.82
C GLY A 120 -1.12 -17.33 -0.21
N GLY A 121 -2.32 -16.73 -0.27
CA GLY A 121 -2.64 -15.65 -1.19
C GLY A 121 -3.28 -16.11 -2.51
N GLU A 122 -3.60 -17.39 -2.66
CA GLU A 122 -4.38 -17.88 -3.82
C GLU A 122 -5.80 -17.26 -3.83
N ASN A 123 -6.43 -17.14 -2.65
CA ASN A 123 -7.71 -16.48 -2.47
C ASN A 123 -7.68 -15.54 -1.26
N TRP A 124 -8.46 -14.47 -1.36
CA TRP A 124 -8.55 -13.43 -0.33
C TRP A 124 -9.99 -13.16 0.05
N TYR A 125 -10.25 -13.14 1.36
CA TYR A 125 -11.45 -12.60 1.95
C TYR A 125 -11.23 -11.13 2.31
N HIS A 126 -12.05 -10.25 1.76
CA HIS A 126 -12.06 -8.83 2.09
C HIS A 126 -13.35 -8.48 2.85
N PRO A 127 -13.27 -8.09 4.14
CA PRO A 127 -14.45 -7.73 4.91
C PRO A 127 -14.89 -6.28 4.64
N ASP A 128 -15.89 -6.11 3.78
CA ASP A 128 -16.46 -4.80 3.39
C ASP A 128 -17.31 -4.08 4.47
N PHE A 129 -17.51 -4.68 5.64
CA PHE A 129 -18.40 -4.15 6.69
C PHE A 129 -17.68 -3.31 7.75
N GLN A 130 -16.48 -2.79 7.44
CA GLN A 130 -15.69 -1.95 8.32
C GLN A 130 -15.89 -0.47 8.01
N SER A 131 -15.99 0.38 9.04
CA SER A 131 -16.11 1.84 8.87
C SER A 131 -14.75 2.50 8.63
N LEU A 132 -14.12 2.20 7.50
CA LEU A 132 -12.76 2.66 7.13
C LEU A 132 -12.74 3.76 6.07
N ALA A 133 -13.90 4.24 5.64
CA ALA A 133 -14.00 5.25 4.58
C ALA A 133 -13.31 6.57 4.97
N GLN A 134 -12.37 7.02 4.16
CA GLN A 134 -11.70 8.32 4.29
C GLN A 134 -12.25 9.31 3.24
N PHE A 135 -12.97 10.33 3.68
CA PHE A 135 -13.41 11.43 2.82
C PHE A 135 -12.35 12.55 2.79
N TYR A 136 -11.95 13.01 1.59
CA TYR A 136 -11.08 14.17 1.45
C TYR A 136 -11.84 15.50 1.48
N ALA A 137 -13.02 15.51 0.87
CA ALA A 137 -13.88 16.68 0.78
C ALA A 137 -15.34 16.28 0.97
N VAL A 138 -16.13 17.18 1.56
CA VAL A 138 -17.57 17.02 1.74
C VAL A 138 -18.28 18.26 1.21
N GLY A 139 -19.34 18.05 0.45
CA GLY A 139 -20.22 19.08 -0.07
C GLY A 139 -21.69 18.75 0.22
N ILE A 140 -22.55 19.75 0.05
CA ILE A 140 -23.99 19.59 0.15
C ILE A 140 -24.68 20.22 -1.06
N ASP A 141 -25.86 19.72 -1.40
CA ASP A 141 -26.74 20.40 -2.34
C ASP A 141 -27.82 21.23 -1.64
N MET A 142 -28.68 21.88 -2.42
CA MET A 142 -29.76 22.74 -1.91
C MET A 142 -31.13 22.04 -1.93
N SER A 143 -31.17 20.71 -2.05
CA SER A 143 -32.44 19.96 -2.03
C SER A 143 -33.04 19.91 -0.62
N GLN A 144 -34.29 19.45 -0.47
CA GLN A 144 -34.97 19.29 0.82
C GLN A 144 -35.64 17.92 0.90
N PRO A 145 -35.12 16.98 1.73
CA PRO A 145 -33.90 17.10 2.52
C PRO A 145 -32.65 17.22 1.62
N TYR A 146 -31.66 18.00 2.06
CA TYR A 146 -30.42 18.17 1.29
C TYR A 146 -29.63 16.86 1.24
N ARG A 147 -28.80 16.70 0.21
CA ARG A 147 -27.88 15.57 0.08
C ARG A 147 -26.47 15.97 0.48
N VAL A 148 -25.73 15.04 1.07
CA VAL A 148 -24.32 15.16 1.42
C VAL A 148 -23.54 14.32 0.44
N ALA A 149 -22.55 14.92 -0.22
CA ALA A 149 -21.64 14.24 -1.13
C ALA A 149 -20.20 14.35 -0.62
N GLY A 150 -19.35 13.42 -0.98
CA GLY A 150 -17.92 13.54 -0.77
C GLY A 150 -17.12 12.54 -1.60
N GLY A 151 -15.87 12.87 -1.92
CA GLY A 151 -14.93 11.94 -2.54
C GLY A 151 -14.11 11.20 -1.50
N LEU A 152 -13.99 9.90 -1.72
CA LEU A 152 -13.18 8.98 -0.95
C LEU A 152 -11.78 8.86 -1.58
N GLN A 153 -10.79 8.49 -0.76
CA GLN A 153 -9.54 7.94 -1.26
C GLN A 153 -9.82 6.65 -2.04
N ASP A 154 -9.38 6.58 -3.30
CA ASP A 154 -9.43 5.45 -4.26
C ASP A 154 -10.82 4.82 -4.55
N ASN A 155 -11.86 5.27 -3.86
CA ASN A 155 -13.19 4.68 -3.87
C ASN A 155 -14.23 5.58 -4.56
N GLY A 156 -13.83 6.65 -5.22
CA GLY A 156 -14.72 7.55 -5.96
C GLY A 156 -15.54 8.47 -5.06
N SER A 157 -16.52 9.15 -5.65
CA SER A 157 -17.39 10.09 -4.94
C SER A 157 -18.77 9.50 -4.72
N HIS A 158 -19.29 9.69 -3.51
CA HIS A 158 -20.56 9.14 -3.07
C HIS A 158 -21.45 10.24 -2.51
N MET A 159 -22.77 10.05 -2.62
CA MET A 159 -23.75 11.00 -2.14
C MET A 159 -24.98 10.31 -1.56
N ALA A 160 -25.49 10.80 -0.44
CA ALA A 160 -26.73 10.32 0.18
C ALA A 160 -27.55 11.47 0.75
N TYR A 161 -28.81 11.22 1.09
CA TYR A 161 -29.63 12.20 1.80
C TYR A 161 -29.13 12.43 3.22
N SER A 162 -29.18 13.67 3.69
CA SER A 162 -28.87 14.04 5.09
C SER A 162 -29.84 13.42 6.10
N THR A 163 -31.04 13.07 5.66
CA THR A 163 -32.02 12.28 6.42
C THR A 163 -32.81 11.42 5.45
N ASN A 164 -33.18 10.20 5.84
CA ASN A 164 -33.97 9.30 5.01
C ASN A 164 -35.36 9.91 4.73
N PRO A 165 -35.69 10.26 3.46
CA PRO A 165 -36.99 10.87 3.12
C PRO A 165 -38.18 9.93 3.36
N SER A 166 -37.95 8.62 3.40
CA SER A 166 -38.97 7.59 3.63
C SER A 166 -39.23 7.32 5.12
N GLY A 167 -38.46 7.95 6.02
CA GLY A 167 -38.48 7.68 7.46
C GLY A 167 -37.63 6.46 7.83
N GLY A 168 -36.74 6.61 8.83
CA GLY A 168 -35.85 5.55 9.32
C GLY A 168 -34.36 5.87 9.17
N PRO A 169 -33.46 4.90 9.43
CA PRO A 169 -32.02 5.05 9.24
C PRO A 169 -31.64 5.26 7.76
N ILE A 170 -30.47 5.83 7.52
CA ILE A 170 -29.81 5.84 6.21
C ILE A 170 -28.97 4.56 6.13
N TYR A 171 -29.31 3.68 5.20
CA TYR A 171 -28.57 2.44 4.97
C TYR A 171 -27.44 2.67 3.95
N PHE A 172 -26.48 1.75 3.88
CA PHE A 172 -25.36 1.82 2.95
C PHE A 172 -25.83 1.88 1.50
N GLU A 173 -26.88 1.12 1.16
CA GLU A 173 -27.47 1.04 -0.19
C GLU A 173 -28.20 2.33 -0.62
N MET A 174 -28.34 3.30 0.28
CA MET A 174 -28.91 4.62 -0.02
C MET A 174 -27.85 5.64 -0.48
N TRP A 175 -26.58 5.24 -0.53
CA TRP A 175 -25.50 6.03 -1.10
C TRP A 175 -25.36 5.75 -2.59
N ASP A 176 -25.45 6.82 -3.39
CA ASP A 176 -25.24 6.77 -4.84
C ASP A 176 -23.79 7.14 -5.17
N ARG A 177 -23.16 6.39 -6.08
CA ARG A 177 -21.89 6.80 -6.68
C ARG A 177 -22.14 7.93 -7.68
N VAL A 178 -21.54 9.09 -7.44
CA VAL A 178 -21.70 10.30 -8.26
C VAL A 178 -20.44 10.66 -9.06
N GLY A 179 -19.33 10.00 -8.80
CA GLY A 179 -18.05 10.24 -9.46
C GLY A 179 -17.05 9.10 -9.28
N GLY A 180 -15.92 9.19 -9.98
CA GLY A 180 -14.74 8.33 -9.80
C GLY A 180 -13.48 9.18 -9.56
N GLY A 181 -12.37 8.51 -9.31
CA GLY A 181 -11.11 9.17 -8.89
C GLY A 181 -11.07 9.46 -7.39
N ASP A 182 -10.07 10.24 -6.98
CA ASP A 182 -9.83 10.60 -5.59
C ASP A 182 -10.37 12.00 -5.28
N GLY A 183 -11.12 12.11 -4.18
CA GLY A 183 -11.45 13.38 -3.50
C GLY A 183 -12.51 14.29 -4.14
#